data_AF-A0A8X6YTZ6-F1
#
_entry.id   AF-A0A8X6YTZ6-F1
#
_cell.length_a   1.000
_cell.length_b   1.000
_cell.length_c   1.000
_cell.angle_alpha   90.00
_cell.angle_beta   90.00
_cell.angle_gamma   90.00
#
_symmetry.space_group_name_H-M   'P 1'
#
loop_
_entity.id
_entity.type
_entity.pdbx_description
1 polymer ?
#
loop_
_entity_poly.entity_id
_entity_poly.type
_entity_poly.pdbx_seq_one_letter_code
_entity_poly.pdbx_strand_id
1 'polypeptide(L)'
;MSKVMTSENFQKFREPPLRISNKNDPMPYIRKIKILDLSKLKKKRTAVRSSLTKLINKIEGTINNENEPVDQFEAFLAQLNDKESNLSQLNTLIQDFLSVDTITEDMEASEEKLKRRLYFGKRAFY
;
A
#
# COMPACT_ATOMS: atom_id res chain seq x y z
N MET A 1 42.99 22.35 18.88
CA MET A 1 41.72 22.56 19.61
C MET A 1 40.62 22.76 18.58
N SER A 2 39.74 21.77 18.43
CA SER A 2 38.69 21.72 17.41
C SER A 2 37.56 22.69 17.75
N LYS A 3 37.21 23.57 16.79
CA LYS A 3 35.97 24.35 16.82
C LYS A 3 34.85 23.49 16.25
N VAL A 4 33.93 23.12 17.13
CA VAL A 4 32.65 22.49 16.80
C VAL A 4 31.81 23.49 16.00
N MET A 5 31.38 23.10 14.81
CA MET A 5 30.29 23.75 14.08
C MET A 5 29.25 22.69 13.79
N THR A 6 28.08 22.92 14.39
CA THR A 6 26.93 22.05 14.54
C THR A 6 26.18 21.87 13.23
N SER A 7 25.45 20.76 13.18
CA SER A 7 24.54 20.34 12.11
C SER A 7 23.42 21.35 11.85
N GLU A 8 23.70 22.42 11.11
CA GLU A 8 22.70 23.32 10.54
C GLU A 8 22.80 23.27 9.02
N ASN A 9 22.45 22.13 8.43
CA ASN A 9 22.15 22.05 7.00
C ASN A 9 21.28 20.81 6.66
N PHE A 10 20.18 20.66 7.40
CA PHE A 10 19.02 19.94 6.89
C PHE A 10 17.88 20.94 6.76
N GLN A 11 17.81 21.59 5.60
CA GLN A 11 16.61 22.25 5.13
C GLN A 11 15.45 21.27 5.30
N LYS A 12 14.62 21.52 6.32
CA LYS A 12 13.32 20.89 6.47
C LYS A 12 12.53 21.21 5.21
N PHE A 13 12.46 20.27 4.28
CA PHE A 13 11.33 20.15 3.35
C PHE A 13 10.09 19.92 4.22
N ARG A 14 9.55 21.00 4.80
CA ARG A 14 8.17 20.99 5.28
C ARG A 14 7.33 21.03 4.03
N GLU A 15 6.68 19.91 3.71
CA GLU A 15 5.62 19.89 2.72
C GLU A 15 4.66 21.06 3.00
N PRO A 16 4.30 21.86 1.99
CA PRO A 16 3.36 22.94 2.20
C PRO A 16 2.02 22.36 2.70
N PRO A 17 1.35 23.02 3.67
CA PRO A 17 0.06 22.54 4.14
C PRO A 17 -0.91 22.46 2.95
N LEU A 18 -1.56 21.30 2.81
CA LEU A 18 -2.54 21.04 1.76
C LEU A 18 -3.58 22.15 1.77
N ARG A 19 -3.51 23.02 0.75
CA ARG A 19 -4.46 24.09 0.51
C ARG A 19 -5.84 23.44 0.37
N ILE A 20 -6.76 23.79 1.28
CA ILE A 20 -8.11 23.23 1.30
C ILE A 20 -8.80 23.62 -0.01
N SER A 21 -8.89 22.66 -0.94
CA SER A 21 -9.59 22.82 -2.22
C SER A 21 -11.10 22.92 -1.99
N ASN A 22 -11.74 23.67 -2.88
CA ASN A 22 -13.16 24.02 -2.91
C ASN A 22 -14.13 22.90 -2.47
N LYS A 23 -15.15 23.29 -1.69
CA LYS A 23 -16.22 22.42 -1.13
C LYS A 23 -17.06 21.64 -2.17
N ASN A 24 -16.83 21.84 -3.47
CA ASN A 24 -17.58 21.21 -4.56
C ASN A 24 -16.75 20.19 -5.36
N ASP A 25 -15.53 19.87 -4.95
CA ASP A 25 -14.73 18.78 -5.52
C ASP A 25 -15.19 17.42 -4.96
N PRO A 26 -15.70 16.49 -5.79
CA PRO A 26 -15.83 15.08 -5.38
C PRO A 26 -14.45 14.39 -5.22
N MET A 27 -13.37 15.08 -5.57
CA MET A 27 -11.98 14.61 -5.68
C MET A 27 -11.22 14.24 -4.39
N PRO A 28 -11.57 14.66 -3.15
CA PRO A 28 -10.83 14.23 -1.96
C PRO A 28 -11.33 12.88 -1.41
N TYR A 29 -12.60 12.51 -1.59
CA TYR A 29 -13.16 11.30 -0.97
C TYR A 29 -12.76 10.02 -1.67
N ILE A 30 -12.81 9.98 -3.01
CA ILE A 30 -12.40 8.81 -3.80
C ILE A 30 -10.91 8.52 -3.59
N ARG A 31 -10.05 9.56 -3.60
CA ARG A 31 -8.63 9.43 -3.28
C ARG A 31 -8.40 8.93 -1.86
N LYS A 32 -9.14 9.44 -0.87
CA LYS A 32 -9.04 8.98 0.54
C LYS A 32 -9.44 7.50 0.70
N ILE A 33 -10.51 7.05 0.05
CA ILE A 33 -10.96 5.65 0.09
C ILE A 33 -9.90 4.74 -0.55
N LYS A 34 -9.39 5.10 -1.72
CA LYS A 34 -8.31 4.38 -2.41
C LYS A 34 -7.02 4.30 -1.58
N ILE A 35 -6.58 5.41 -0.99
CA ILE A 35 -5.41 5.42 -0.08
C ILE A 35 -5.65 4.51 1.14
N LEU A 36 -6.87 4.53 1.69
CA LEU A 36 -7.24 3.66 2.80
C LEU A 36 -7.15 2.18 2.40
N ASP A 37 -7.60 1.81 1.21
CA ASP A 37 -7.57 0.41 0.75
C ASP A 37 -6.15 -0.08 0.44
N LEU A 38 -5.29 0.75 -0.17
CA LEU A 38 -3.87 0.44 -0.33
C LEU A 38 -3.17 0.27 1.04
N SER A 39 -3.51 1.13 2.01
CA SER A 39 -2.96 1.01 3.36
C SER A 39 -3.34 -0.32 4.04
N LYS A 40 -4.58 -0.79 3.83
CA LYS A 40 -5.05 -2.09 4.32
C LYS A 40 -4.29 -3.24 3.65
N LEU A 41 -4.11 -3.20 2.33
CA LEU A 41 -3.35 -4.21 1.59
C LEU A 41 -1.89 -4.28 2.08
N LYS A 42 -1.24 -3.13 2.25
CA LYS A 42 0.12 -3.06 2.82
C LYS A 42 0.18 -3.63 4.24
N LYS A 43 -0.79 -3.32 5.11
CA LYS A 43 -0.87 -3.89 6.46
C LYS A 43 -1.03 -5.41 6.44
N LYS A 44 -1.92 -5.94 5.58
CA LYS A 44 -2.08 -7.39 5.40
C LYS A 44 -0.76 -8.04 4.97
N ARG A 45 -0.07 -7.47 3.98
CA ARG A 45 1.24 -7.96 3.54
C ARG A 45 2.27 -7.99 4.66
N THR A 46 2.34 -6.94 5.47
CA THR A 46 3.24 -6.88 6.63
C THR A 46 2.91 -7.97 7.66
N ALA A 47 1.62 -8.19 7.93
CA ALA A 47 1.19 -9.25 8.84
C ALA A 47 1.57 -10.65 8.34
N VAL A 48 1.38 -10.93 7.04
CA VAL A 48 1.81 -12.21 6.44
C VAL A 48 3.32 -12.37 6.52
N ARG A 49 4.11 -11.33 6.22
CA ARG A 49 5.58 -11.37 6.37
C ARG A 49 6.01 -11.67 7.80
N SER A 50 5.40 -11.02 8.78
CA SER A 50 5.70 -11.27 10.21
C SER A 50 5.38 -12.71 10.60
N SER A 51 4.24 -13.24 10.13
CA SER A 51 3.87 -14.64 10.36
C SER A 51 4.82 -15.61 9.67
N LEU A 52 5.29 -15.30 8.46
CA LEU A 52 6.28 -16.09 7.73
C LEU A 52 7.62 -16.13 8.46
N THR A 53 8.13 -14.98 8.94
CA THR A 53 9.36 -14.94 9.75
C THR A 53 9.24 -15.81 11.00
N LYS A 54 8.11 -15.77 11.70
CA LYS A 54 7.87 -16.65 12.86
C LYS A 54 7.89 -18.13 12.49
N LEU A 55 7.31 -18.48 11.34
CA LEU A 55 7.30 -19.85 10.83
C LEU A 55 8.73 -20.31 10.47
N ILE A 56 9.50 -19.48 9.78
CA ILE A 56 10.91 -19.77 9.45
C ILE A 56 11.71 -20.01 10.72
N ASN A 57 11.63 -19.12 11.71
CA ASN A 57 12.34 -19.31 12.98
C ASN A 57 11.93 -20.61 13.70
N LYS A 58 10.65 -20.99 13.60
CA LYS A 58 10.15 -22.26 14.16
C LYS A 58 10.76 -23.45 13.42
N ILE A 59 10.77 -23.41 12.09
CA ILE A 59 11.37 -24.44 11.24
C ILE A 59 12.86 -24.57 11.54
N GLU A 60 13.60 -23.46 11.61
CA GLU A 60 15.02 -23.45 11.95
C GLU A 60 15.29 -24.08 13.32
N GLY A 61 14.46 -23.77 14.32
CA GLY A 61 14.54 -24.40 15.64
C GLY A 61 14.29 -25.90 15.60
N THR A 62 13.35 -26.35 14.76
CA THR A 62 12.99 -27.77 14.61
C THR A 62 14.00 -28.56 13.76
N ILE A 63 14.58 -27.99 12.70
CA ILE A 63 15.57 -28.66 11.84
C ILE A 63 16.82 -29.06 12.65
N ASN A 64 17.15 -28.29 13.68
CA ASN A 64 18.29 -28.59 14.54
C ASN A 64 18.04 -29.74 15.54
N ASN A 65 16.83 -30.30 15.59
CA ASN A 65 16.51 -31.46 16.42
C ASN A 65 16.51 -32.75 15.57
N GLU A 66 17.36 -33.72 15.91
CA GLU A 66 17.55 -34.96 15.15
C GLU A 66 16.37 -35.95 15.23
N ASN A 67 15.41 -35.74 16.12
CA ASN A 67 14.32 -36.71 16.42
C ASN A 67 12.93 -36.26 15.93
N GLU A 68 12.83 -35.18 15.14
CA GLU A 68 11.52 -34.67 14.76
C GLU A 68 10.88 -35.45 13.60
N PRO A 69 9.57 -35.72 13.67
CA PRO A 69 8.87 -36.53 12.69
C PRO A 69 8.79 -35.81 11.34
N VAL A 70 8.95 -36.58 10.25
CA VAL A 70 8.87 -36.08 8.86
C VAL A 70 7.55 -35.35 8.59
N ASP A 71 6.44 -35.84 9.14
CA ASP A 71 5.10 -35.24 9.04
C ASP A 71 5.05 -33.77 9.50
N GLN A 72 5.89 -33.41 10.48
CA GLN A 72 5.98 -32.04 10.98
C GLN A 72 6.62 -31.11 9.93
N PHE A 73 7.60 -31.59 9.19
CA PHE A 73 8.21 -30.84 8.09
C PHE A 73 7.26 -30.72 6.89
N GLU A 74 6.47 -31.75 6.59
CA GLU A 74 5.41 -31.65 5.58
C GLU A 74 4.38 -30.58 5.94
N ALA A 75 3.94 -30.55 7.21
CA ALA A 75 3.04 -29.52 7.72
C ALA A 75 3.65 -28.10 7.64
N PHE A 76 4.97 -27.98 7.84
CA PHE A 76 5.67 -26.71 7.65
C PHE A 76 5.75 -26.27 6.19
N LEU A 77 6.03 -27.20 5.27
CA LEU A 77 6.05 -26.94 3.83
C LEU A 77 4.68 -26.46 3.32
N ALA A 78 3.59 -27.12 3.76
CA ALA A 78 2.24 -26.69 3.42
C ALA A 78 1.97 -25.25 3.88
N GLN A 79 2.34 -24.92 5.13
CA GLN A 79 2.17 -23.56 5.66
C GLN A 79 3.06 -22.52 4.96
N LEU A 80 4.25 -22.90 4.49
CA LEU A 80 5.13 -22.02 3.71
C LEU A 80 4.51 -21.70 2.35
N ASN A 81 4.05 -22.72 1.63
CA ASN A 81 3.38 -22.57 0.33
C ASN A 81 2.15 -21.66 0.43
N ASP A 82 1.32 -21.85 1.45
CA ASP A 82 0.15 -20.99 1.68
C ASP A 82 0.56 -19.53 1.89
N LYS A 83 1.62 -19.27 2.67
CA LYS A 83 2.10 -17.90 2.93
C LYS A 83 2.74 -17.28 1.69
N GLU A 84 3.46 -18.05 0.89
CA GLU A 84 4.02 -17.60 -0.38
C GLU A 84 2.93 -17.19 -1.35
N SER A 85 1.92 -18.05 -1.55
CA SER A 85 0.76 -17.77 -2.40
C SER A 85 0.03 -16.50 -1.97
N ASN A 86 -0.23 -16.35 -0.67
CA ASN A 86 -0.85 -15.15 -0.10
C ASN A 86 0.00 -13.89 -0.33
N LEU A 87 1.32 -13.96 -0.19
CA LEU A 87 2.22 -12.82 -0.46
C LEU A 87 2.22 -12.44 -1.93
N SER A 88 2.25 -13.44 -2.82
CA SER A 88 2.20 -13.24 -4.27
C SER A 88 0.92 -12.50 -4.65
N GLN A 89 -0.24 -12.99 -4.22
CA GLN A 89 -1.54 -12.35 -4.47
C GLN A 89 -1.59 -10.92 -3.94
N LEU A 90 -1.13 -10.68 -2.71
CA LEU A 90 -1.10 -9.33 -2.13
C LEU A 90 -0.15 -8.39 -2.88
N ASN A 91 0.97 -8.89 -3.40
CA ASN A 91 1.88 -8.09 -4.20
C ASN A 91 1.26 -7.74 -5.55
N THR A 92 0.61 -8.69 -6.23
CA THR A 92 -0.13 -8.42 -7.48
C THR A 92 -1.20 -7.36 -7.26
N LEU A 93 -2.05 -7.51 -6.24
CA LEU A 93 -3.08 -6.52 -5.93
C LEU A 93 -2.51 -5.13 -5.63
N ILE A 94 -1.35 -5.04 -4.97
CA ILE A 94 -0.67 -3.77 -4.73
C ILE A 94 -0.11 -3.19 -6.02
N GLN A 95 0.46 -4.02 -6.91
CA GLN A 95 0.98 -3.58 -8.20
C GLN A 95 -0.15 -3.09 -9.11
N ASP A 96 -1.26 -3.84 -9.20
CA ASP A 96 -2.45 -3.45 -9.96
C ASP A 96 -3.00 -2.11 -9.46
N PHE A 97 -3.03 -1.92 -8.14
CA PHE A 97 -3.46 -0.66 -7.54
C PHE A 97 -2.55 0.53 -7.88
N LEU A 98 -1.27 0.26 -8.12
CA LEU A 98 -0.26 1.25 -8.46
C LEU A 98 -0.03 1.37 -9.97
N SER A 99 -0.73 0.58 -10.78
CA SER A 99 -0.53 0.56 -12.23
C SER A 99 -0.95 1.89 -12.84
N VAL A 100 -0.23 2.30 -13.89
CA VAL A 100 -0.55 3.53 -14.61
C VAL A 100 -1.94 3.47 -15.21
N ASP A 101 -2.34 2.30 -15.72
CA ASP A 101 -3.64 2.09 -16.37
C ASP A 101 -4.82 2.36 -15.42
N THR A 102 -4.76 1.86 -14.19
CA THR A 102 -5.80 2.12 -13.19
C THR A 102 -5.83 3.58 -12.75
N ILE A 103 -4.69 4.28 -12.79
CA ILE A 103 -4.60 5.72 -12.52
C ILE A 103 -5.17 6.52 -13.69
N THR A 104 -4.91 6.13 -14.94
CA THR A 104 -5.41 6.80 -16.14
C THR A 104 -6.92 6.63 -16.31
N GLU A 105 -7.46 5.43 -16.09
CA GLU A 105 -8.91 5.19 -16.11
C GLU A 105 -9.64 6.08 -15.08
N ASP A 106 -9.07 6.21 -13.89
CA ASP A 106 -9.58 7.10 -12.85
C ASP A 106 -9.55 8.57 -13.27
N MET A 107 -8.46 9.00 -13.91
CA MET A 107 -8.31 10.37 -14.40
C MET A 107 -9.35 10.66 -15.47
N GLU A 108 -9.49 9.79 -16.46
CA GLU A 108 -10.47 9.90 -17.54
C GLU A 108 -11.91 9.95 -17.01
N ALA A 109 -12.27 9.04 -16.10
CA ALA A 109 -13.59 9.03 -15.47
C ALA A 109 -13.86 10.32 -14.66
N SER A 110 -12.83 10.89 -14.03
CA SER A 110 -12.93 12.14 -13.30
C SER A 110 -13.08 13.36 -14.21
N GLU A 111 -12.36 13.38 -15.34
CA GLU A 111 -12.48 14.42 -16.36
C GLU A 111 -13.85 14.39 -17.02
N GLU A 112 -14.38 13.21 -17.32
CA GLU A 112 -15.68 13.08 -17.96
C GLU A 112 -16.83 13.54 -17.03
N LYS A 113 -16.71 13.27 -15.72
CA LYS A 113 -17.64 13.82 -14.71
C LYS A 113 -17.54 15.34 -14.62
N LEU A 114 -16.34 15.91 -14.70
CA LEU A 114 -16.12 17.35 -14.70
C LEU A 114 -16.73 18.01 -15.96
N LYS A 115 -16.47 17.44 -17.14
CA LYS A 115 -17.04 17.88 -18.42
C LYS A 115 -18.57 17.88 -18.37
N ARG A 116 -19.19 16.81 -17.87
CA ARG A 116 -20.65 16.75 -17.65
C ARG A 116 -21.13 17.88 -16.76
N ARG A 117 -20.53 18.11 -15.58
CA ARG A 117 -20.93 19.20 -14.67
C ARG A 117 -20.82 20.58 -15.32
N LEU A 118 -19.75 20.85 -16.05
CA LEU A 118 -19.56 22.13 -16.75
C LEU A 118 -20.59 22.32 -17.87
N TYR A 119 -20.92 21.26 -18.61
CA TYR A 119 -21.89 21.31 -19.69
C TYR A 119 -23.32 21.57 -19.20
N PHE A 120 -23.74 20.90 -18.11
CA PHE A 120 -25.05 21.13 -17.49
C PHE A 120 -25.12 22.44 -16.71
N GLY A 121 -24.02 22.86 -16.06
CA GLY A 121 -23.96 24.14 -15.36
C GLY A 121 -24.08 25.35 -16.28
N LYS A 122 -23.58 25.26 -17.52
CA LYS A 122 -23.72 26.32 -18.53
C LYS A 122 -25.13 26.44 -19.13
N ARG A 123 -25.94 25.37 -19.07
CA ARG A 123 -27.33 25.37 -19.57
C ARG A 123 -28.34 26.00 -18.61
N ALA A 124 -27.97 26.23 -17.34
CA ALA A 124 -28.85 26.82 -16.33
C ALA A 124 -28.83 28.37 -16.30
N PHE A 125 -28.06 29.00 -17.19
CA PHE A 125 -27.84 30.46 -17.22
C PHE A 125 -28.24 31.13 -18.55
N TYR A 126 -29.00 30.44 -19.40
CA TYR A 126 -29.66 31.03 -20.58
C TYR A 126 -31.16 30.77 -20.53
#